data_AF-A0A9W6T093-F1
#
_entry.id   AF-A0A9W6T093-F1
#
_cell.length_a   1.000
_cell.length_b   1.000
_cell.length_c   1.000
_cell.angle_alpha   90.00
_cell.angle_beta   90.00
_cell.angle_gamma   90.00
#
_symmetry.space_group_name_H-M   'P 1'
#
loop_
_entity.id
_entity.type
_entity.pdbx_description
1 polymer ?
#
loop_
_entity_poly.entity_id
_entity_poly.type
_entity_poly.pdbx_seq_one_letter_code
_entity_poly.pdbx_strand_id
1 'polypeptide(L)'
;MRTTNNVDERGMHAIFPFRKPNPKSRQRNLIKFKIQGLKVATELSIEKSWTPFFDTFKVGDSANSDGIIFFIYTFDPLVILKCSLDNGRCQKLQDNIYGSTFSKESKGYIHGGSEMQPIPRNVIKLLNNGDENKLLQMWITFPRTNIKRCGCGKAFYRPSLAVIIKEDGIFRSELMSDSIDFGLNVLSWNGKDSTCDDTGPNVLIPNGISFWDIKLPDISSTNNKDRLPVFNDILGLTISESDSNTKLIFIKNILNYIMNVYNDKSNYKYMLGGYNYDGDVTYRTNKVSTCMIESAIKACRVYGRDHGVNEPAGIDSDPEGLTK
;
A
#
# COMPACT_ATOMS: atom_id res chain seq x y z
N MET A 1 6.52 5.46 -26.75
CA MET A 1 6.19 6.60 -25.85
C MET A 1 7.05 7.79 -26.23
N ARG A 2 6.47 8.85 -26.78
CA ARG A 2 7.15 10.15 -26.91
C ARG A 2 7.09 10.86 -25.57
N THR A 3 8.24 11.23 -25.05
CA THR A 3 8.40 12.06 -23.86
C THR A 3 8.36 13.53 -24.28
N THR A 4 7.24 14.19 -24.06
CA THR A 4 7.14 15.65 -24.02
C THR A 4 6.91 16.05 -22.56
N ASN A 5 7.81 16.87 -22.03
CA ASN A 5 7.78 17.39 -20.67
C ASN A 5 6.70 18.48 -20.54
N ASN A 6 5.43 18.09 -20.61
CA ASN A 6 4.31 18.95 -20.24
C ASN A 6 3.86 18.57 -18.83
N VAL A 7 4.11 19.46 -17.86
CA VAL A 7 3.71 19.30 -16.45
C VAL A 7 2.18 19.19 -16.31
N ASP A 8 1.42 19.67 -17.31
CA ASP A 8 -0.04 19.59 -17.34
C ASP A 8 -0.63 18.23 -17.78
N GLU A 9 0.17 17.31 -18.34
CA GLU A 9 -0.32 16.05 -18.93
C GLU A 9 -0.46 14.89 -17.94
N ARG A 10 0.17 14.96 -16.76
CA ARG A 10 0.03 13.93 -15.72
C ARG A 10 -0.92 14.44 -14.64
N GLY A 11 -2.04 13.76 -14.48
CA GLY A 11 -3.01 14.06 -13.44
C GLY A 11 -3.86 12.84 -13.13
N MET A 12 -4.18 12.67 -11.86
CA MET A 12 -5.12 11.65 -11.42
C MET A 12 -6.55 12.12 -11.71
N HIS A 13 -7.36 11.23 -12.25
CA HIS A 13 -8.76 11.50 -12.57
C HIS A 13 -9.67 10.43 -12.00
N ALA A 14 -10.88 10.82 -11.60
CA ALA A 14 -11.96 9.89 -11.30
C ALA A 14 -13.05 10.00 -12.37
N ILE A 15 -13.56 8.84 -12.77
CA ILE A 15 -14.75 8.69 -13.60
C ILE A 15 -15.72 7.74 -12.92
N PHE A 16 -17.00 8.10 -12.91
CA PHE A 16 -18.06 7.30 -12.31
C PHE A 16 -18.97 6.75 -13.41
N PRO A 17 -18.68 5.55 -13.95
CA PRO A 17 -19.36 5.01 -15.12
C PRO A 17 -20.83 4.65 -14.87
N PHE A 18 -21.26 4.56 -13.62
CA PHE A 18 -22.65 4.27 -13.25
C PHE A 18 -23.46 5.50 -12.86
N ARG A 19 -22.85 6.68 -12.72
CA ARG A 19 -23.59 7.94 -12.49
C ARG A 19 -24.27 8.40 -13.78
N LYS A 20 -25.44 9.05 -13.68
CA LYS A 20 -26.09 9.64 -14.86
C LYS A 20 -25.19 10.71 -15.48
N PRO A 21 -25.04 10.77 -16.82
CA PRO A 21 -24.32 11.85 -17.47
C PRO A 21 -24.92 13.22 -17.13
N ASN A 22 -24.11 14.27 -17.21
CA ASN A 22 -24.58 15.62 -17.04
C ASN A 22 -25.67 15.92 -18.10
N PRO A 23 -26.87 16.39 -17.72
CA PRO A 23 -27.97 16.60 -18.66
C PRO A 23 -27.65 17.60 -19.77
N LYS A 24 -26.79 18.59 -19.51
CA LYS A 24 -26.42 19.65 -20.46
C LYS A 24 -25.31 19.22 -21.40
N SER A 25 -24.22 18.66 -20.88
CA SER A 25 -23.07 18.28 -21.70
C SER A 25 -23.18 16.88 -22.31
N ARG A 26 -24.12 16.05 -21.82
CA ARG A 26 -24.25 14.61 -22.13
C ARG A 26 -22.99 13.78 -21.85
N GLN A 27 -22.00 14.37 -21.20
CA GLN A 27 -20.74 13.73 -20.83
C GLN A 27 -20.79 13.33 -19.35
N ARG A 28 -19.98 12.33 -19.00
CA ARG A 28 -19.75 11.99 -17.59
C ARG A 28 -18.82 13.03 -16.99
N ASN A 29 -19.09 13.42 -15.75
CA ASN A 29 -18.21 14.32 -15.03
C ASN A 29 -16.87 13.60 -14.79
N LEU A 30 -15.82 14.09 -15.45
CA LEU A 30 -14.45 13.71 -15.18
C LEU A 30 -13.92 14.65 -14.10
N ILE A 31 -13.51 14.09 -12.96
CA ILE A 31 -12.97 14.87 -11.85
C ILE A 31 -11.45 14.78 -11.93
N LYS A 32 -10.78 15.88 -12.26
CA LYS A 32 -9.31 15.99 -12.18
C LYS A 32 -8.92 16.33 -10.74
N PHE A 33 -8.16 15.45 -10.09
CA PHE A 33 -7.64 15.72 -8.76
C PHE A 33 -6.49 16.73 -8.82
N LYS A 34 -6.51 17.68 -7.89
CA LYS A 34 -5.53 18.77 -7.80
C LYS A 34 -5.14 18.99 -6.35
N ILE A 35 -3.86 18.79 -6.04
CA ILE A 35 -3.27 19.10 -4.74
C ILE A 35 -3.25 20.62 -4.58
N GLN A 36 -3.80 21.13 -3.48
CA GLN A 36 -3.75 22.55 -3.15
C GLN A 36 -2.43 22.88 -2.44
N GLY A 37 -1.72 23.92 -2.91
CA GLY A 37 -0.49 24.45 -2.30
C GLY A 37 0.78 24.26 -3.15
N LEU A 38 1.51 25.36 -3.41
CA LEU A 38 2.66 25.43 -4.34
C LEU A 38 3.92 24.67 -3.90
N LYS A 39 4.15 24.48 -2.59
CA LYS A 39 5.40 23.87 -2.08
C LYS A 39 5.47 22.34 -2.22
N VAL A 40 4.32 21.66 -2.27
CA VAL A 40 4.25 20.19 -2.20
C VAL A 40 4.62 19.52 -3.52
N ALA A 41 4.21 20.11 -4.65
CA ALA A 41 4.53 19.60 -5.98
C ALA A 41 6.04 19.72 -6.31
N THR A 42 6.73 20.68 -5.69
CA THR A 42 8.17 20.92 -5.89
C THR A 42 9.06 20.01 -5.05
N GLU A 43 8.60 19.51 -3.91
CA GLU A 43 9.42 18.68 -2.99
C GLU A 43 9.26 17.17 -3.24
N LEU A 44 8.09 16.72 -3.71
CA LEU A 44 7.83 15.31 -4.01
C LEU A 44 7.82 15.09 -5.53
N SER A 45 8.99 15.12 -6.14
CA SER A 45 9.22 15.01 -7.59
C SER A 45 8.90 13.64 -8.23
N ILE A 46 8.10 12.78 -7.60
CA ILE A 46 7.82 11.42 -8.09
C ILE A 46 6.34 11.09 -8.00
N GLU A 47 5.56 11.54 -8.98
CA GLU A 47 4.17 11.09 -9.12
C GLU A 47 4.08 9.97 -10.16
N LYS A 48 3.79 8.72 -9.74
CA LYS A 48 3.25 7.65 -10.63
C LYS A 48 2.45 6.50 -9.97
N SER A 49 2.00 6.55 -8.70
CA SER A 49 1.14 5.47 -8.15
C SER A 49 0.35 5.87 -6.88
N TRP A 50 -0.57 6.84 -6.99
CA TRP A 50 -1.48 7.15 -5.88
C TRP A 50 -2.36 5.95 -5.57
N THR A 51 -2.44 5.57 -4.30
CA THR A 51 -3.24 4.41 -3.87
C THR A 51 -4.56 4.87 -3.27
N PRO A 52 -5.70 4.68 -3.97
CA PRO A 52 -7.00 5.17 -3.51
C PRO A 52 -7.57 4.30 -2.39
N PHE A 53 -8.35 4.93 -1.50
CA PHE A 53 -9.18 4.25 -0.52
C PHE A 53 -10.32 5.13 -0.02
N PHE A 54 -11.32 4.47 0.56
CA PHE A 54 -12.43 5.12 1.24
C PHE A 54 -12.36 4.87 2.74
N ASP A 55 -12.71 5.89 3.52
CA ASP A 55 -12.92 5.71 4.94
C ASP A 55 -14.30 5.10 5.18
N THR A 56 -14.38 4.22 6.17
CA THR A 56 -15.64 3.64 6.64
C THR A 56 -16.40 4.63 7.53
N PHE A 57 -15.69 5.58 8.14
CA PHE A 57 -16.30 6.70 8.85
C PHE A 57 -16.64 7.82 7.87
N LYS A 58 -17.94 7.96 7.58
CA LYS A 58 -18.49 9.00 6.70
C LYS A 58 -18.63 10.35 7.41
N VAL A 59 -17.54 10.87 7.96
CA VAL A 59 -17.54 12.17 8.67
C VAL A 59 -17.48 13.30 7.66
N GLY A 60 -18.58 14.07 7.57
CA GLY A 60 -18.69 15.22 6.66
C GLY A 60 -19.28 14.90 5.29
N ASP A 61 -19.70 13.65 5.06
CA ASP A 61 -20.55 13.33 3.92
C ASP A 61 -21.93 13.95 4.14
N SER A 62 -22.46 14.62 3.12
CA SER A 62 -23.83 15.15 3.13
C SER A 62 -24.60 14.54 1.97
N ALA A 63 -25.94 14.58 2.02
CA ALA A 63 -26.78 14.14 0.92
C ALA A 63 -26.49 14.87 -0.40
N ASN A 64 -25.83 16.04 -0.35
CA ASN A 64 -25.51 16.89 -1.48
C ASN A 64 -24.04 16.81 -1.91
N SER A 65 -23.25 15.89 -1.35
CA SER A 65 -21.85 15.67 -1.73
C SER A 65 -21.67 14.29 -2.33
N ASP A 66 -20.87 14.21 -3.38
CA ASP A 66 -20.39 12.97 -3.99
C ASP A 66 -19.37 12.23 -3.11
N GLY A 67 -19.01 12.80 -1.95
CA GLY A 67 -18.20 12.20 -0.90
C GLY A 67 -16.72 12.56 -0.96
N ILE A 68 -15.95 11.86 -0.13
CA ILE A 68 -14.51 12.04 0.03
C ILE A 68 -13.79 10.75 -0.36
N ILE A 69 -12.69 10.89 -1.11
CA ILE A 69 -11.73 9.82 -1.36
C ILE A 69 -10.39 10.19 -0.74
N PHE A 70 -9.69 9.20 -0.22
CA PHE A 70 -8.35 9.36 0.31
C PHE A 70 -7.34 8.70 -0.63
N PHE A 71 -6.12 9.22 -0.63
CA PHE A 71 -5.01 8.61 -1.34
C PHE A 71 -3.80 8.52 -0.43
N ILE A 72 -3.12 7.37 -0.45
CA ILE A 72 -1.70 7.35 -0.12
C ILE A 72 -0.95 7.91 -1.33
N TYR A 73 -0.34 9.08 -1.15
CA TYR A 73 0.48 9.72 -2.17
C TYR A 73 1.88 9.08 -2.22
N THR A 74 2.47 8.83 -1.05
CA THR A 74 3.71 8.08 -0.86
C THR A 74 3.58 7.19 0.38
N PHE A 75 4.13 5.98 0.33
CA PHE A 75 4.19 5.05 1.47
C PHE A 75 5.42 5.32 2.36
N ASP A 76 6.50 5.81 1.77
CA ASP A 76 7.72 6.22 2.47
C ASP A 76 8.28 7.52 1.86
N PRO A 77 8.24 8.65 2.57
CA PRO A 77 7.52 8.86 3.83
C PRO A 77 6.00 8.75 3.63
N LEU A 78 5.24 8.37 4.67
CA LEU A 78 3.77 8.26 4.55
C LEU A 78 3.13 9.64 4.36
N VAL A 79 2.45 9.84 3.23
CA VAL A 79 1.70 11.07 2.92
C VAL A 79 0.28 10.71 2.50
N ILE A 80 -0.70 11.28 3.20
CA ILE A 80 -2.13 11.04 2.94
C ILE A 80 -2.77 12.31 2.38
N LEU A 81 -3.48 12.16 1.26
CA LEU A 81 -4.34 13.18 0.69
C LEU A 81 -5.80 12.88 0.99
N LYS A 82 -6.56 13.93 1.28
CA LYS A 82 -8.02 13.92 1.36
C LYS A 82 -8.57 14.75 0.20
N CYS A 83 -9.34 14.13 -0.69
CA CYS A 83 -9.84 14.76 -1.90
C CYS A 83 -11.37 14.76 -1.95
N SER A 84 -11.96 15.89 -2.34
CA SER A 84 -13.38 15.99 -2.62
C SER A 84 -13.70 15.34 -3.97
N LEU A 85 -14.71 14.46 -3.99
CA LEU A 85 -15.26 13.92 -5.24
C LEU A 85 -16.19 14.91 -5.96
N ASP A 86 -16.56 16.02 -5.33
CA ASP A 86 -17.40 17.05 -5.98
C ASP A 86 -16.59 17.90 -6.97
N ASN A 87 -15.35 18.22 -6.61
CA ASN A 87 -14.55 19.22 -7.34
C ASN A 87 -13.08 18.83 -7.54
N GLY A 88 -12.64 17.67 -7.04
CA GLY A 88 -11.27 17.17 -7.20
C GLY A 88 -10.22 17.90 -6.38
N ARG A 89 -10.60 18.82 -5.48
CA ARG A 89 -9.63 19.51 -4.61
C ARG A 89 -9.10 18.55 -3.57
N CYS A 90 -7.79 18.42 -3.52
CA CYS A 90 -7.07 17.58 -2.58
C CYS A 90 -6.31 18.43 -1.57
N GLN A 91 -6.48 18.10 -0.30
CA GLN A 91 -5.73 18.66 0.81
C GLN A 91 -4.84 17.58 1.41
N LYS A 92 -3.68 17.99 1.89
CA LYS A 92 -2.79 17.11 2.63
C LYS A 92 -3.35 16.93 4.04
N LEU A 93 -3.67 15.70 4.40
CA LEU A 93 -4.21 15.37 5.72
C LEU A 93 -3.09 15.01 6.70
N GLN A 94 -2.06 14.32 6.21
CA GLN A 94 -0.89 13.95 7.00
C GLN A 94 0.40 14.06 6.19
N ASP A 95 1.46 14.51 6.85
CA ASP A 95 2.75 14.82 6.27
C ASP A 95 3.93 14.29 7.09
N ASN A 96 4.49 13.15 6.68
CA ASN A 96 5.67 12.60 7.34
C ASN A 96 6.97 12.88 6.54
N ILE A 97 6.98 13.89 5.64
CA ILE A 97 8.07 14.11 4.66
C ILE A 97 9.48 14.17 5.27
N TYR A 98 9.62 14.69 6.49
CA TYR A 98 10.92 14.89 7.13
C TYR A 98 11.53 13.61 7.74
N GLY A 99 10.87 12.46 7.63
CA GLY A 99 11.25 11.24 8.36
C GLY A 99 11.91 10.12 7.55
N SER A 100 11.94 10.17 6.21
CA SER A 100 12.48 9.07 5.39
C SER A 100 13.91 9.34 4.92
N THR A 101 14.82 8.43 5.26
CA THR A 101 16.20 8.38 4.75
C THR A 101 16.27 7.89 3.29
N PHE A 102 15.33 7.05 2.86
CA PHE A 102 15.31 6.47 1.50
C PHE A 102 14.73 7.42 0.45
N SER A 103 14.05 8.49 0.87
CA SER A 103 13.46 9.50 -0.03
C SER A 103 14.50 10.27 -0.87
N LYS A 104 15.77 10.32 -0.45
CA LYS A 104 16.79 11.17 -1.09
C LYS A 104 17.81 10.41 -1.96
N GLU A 105 18.18 9.17 -1.64
CA GLU A 105 19.30 8.49 -2.34
C GLU A 105 19.17 6.95 -2.47
N SER A 106 17.96 6.39 -2.33
CA SER A 106 17.79 4.94 -2.23
C SER A 106 17.88 4.16 -3.55
N LYS A 107 18.42 2.93 -3.46
CA LYS A 107 18.35 1.90 -4.52
C LYS A 107 16.95 1.31 -4.68
N GLY A 108 16.01 1.58 -3.76
CA GLY A 108 14.68 0.97 -3.73
C GLY A 108 13.60 1.90 -3.19
N TYR A 109 12.44 1.92 -3.85
CA TYR A 109 11.28 2.74 -3.48
C TYR A 109 10.04 1.88 -3.26
N ILE A 110 9.11 2.37 -2.44
CA ILE A 110 7.76 1.79 -2.32
C ILE A 110 6.81 2.60 -3.20
N HIS A 111 6.18 1.93 -4.15
CA HIS A 111 5.11 2.48 -4.98
C HIS A 111 3.77 1.87 -4.59
N GLY A 112 2.70 2.58 -4.95
CA GLY A 112 1.36 1.99 -4.98
C GLY A 112 1.28 0.76 -5.88
N GLY A 113 0.21 0.02 -5.69
CA GLY A 113 -0.09 -1.20 -6.41
C GLY A 113 -1.60 -1.37 -6.48
N SER A 114 -2.17 -2.14 -5.54
CA SER A 114 -3.62 -2.22 -5.40
C SER A 114 -4.19 -0.98 -4.71
N GLU A 115 -5.49 -0.74 -4.87
CA GLU A 115 -6.28 0.07 -3.95
C GLU A 115 -6.26 -0.52 -2.52
N MET A 116 -6.74 0.25 -1.54
CA MET A 116 -6.87 -0.25 -0.16
C MET A 116 -8.29 -0.69 0.13
N GLN A 117 -8.43 -1.89 0.70
CA GLN A 117 -9.71 -2.42 1.14
C GLN A 117 -9.84 -2.30 2.65
N PRO A 118 -10.95 -1.72 3.16
CA PRO A 118 -11.16 -1.58 4.59
C PRO A 118 -11.38 -2.95 5.23
N ILE A 119 -10.76 -3.18 6.38
CA ILE A 119 -11.17 -4.29 7.25
C ILE A 119 -12.56 -3.94 7.82
N PRO A 120 -13.54 -4.86 7.77
CA PRO A 120 -14.89 -4.59 8.25
C PRO A 120 -14.93 -4.10 9.70
N ARG A 121 -15.77 -3.10 9.96
CA ARG A 121 -15.88 -2.44 11.28
C ARG A 121 -16.17 -3.42 12.42
N ASN A 122 -16.97 -4.43 12.16
CA ASN A 122 -17.32 -5.44 13.16
C ASN A 122 -16.15 -6.37 13.52
N VAL A 123 -15.15 -6.52 12.65
CA VAL A 123 -13.87 -7.16 12.98
C VAL A 123 -13.00 -6.19 13.80
N ILE A 124 -12.89 -4.94 13.36
CA ILE A 124 -12.08 -3.92 14.06
C ILE A 124 -12.55 -3.67 15.49
N LYS A 125 -13.87 -3.69 15.74
CA LYS A 125 -14.44 -3.57 17.09
C LYS A 125 -13.92 -4.61 18.08
N LEU A 126 -13.44 -5.76 17.62
CA LEU A 126 -12.82 -6.78 18.49
C LEU A 126 -11.49 -6.30 19.11
N LEU A 127 -10.85 -5.29 18.50
CA LEU A 127 -9.57 -4.71 18.93
C LEU A 127 -9.75 -3.48 19.83
N ASN A 128 -10.99 -3.03 20.07
CA ASN A 128 -11.27 -1.77 20.74
C ASN A 128 -11.15 -1.81 22.28
N ASN A 129 -10.73 -2.92 22.89
CA ASN A 129 -10.62 -3.05 24.36
C ASN A 129 -11.88 -2.64 25.15
N GLY A 130 -13.07 -2.76 24.55
CA GLY A 130 -14.34 -2.34 25.15
C GLY A 130 -14.69 -0.86 24.99
N ASP A 131 -13.85 -0.06 24.32
CA ASP A 131 -14.16 1.34 23.99
C ASP A 131 -14.94 1.43 22.68
N GLU A 132 -16.25 1.61 22.79
CA GLU A 132 -17.14 1.74 21.63
C GLU A 132 -16.98 3.06 20.88
N ASN A 133 -16.41 4.09 21.50
CA ASN A 133 -16.23 5.41 20.91
C ASN A 133 -14.93 5.51 20.09
N LYS A 134 -14.07 4.50 20.17
CA LYS A 134 -12.77 4.49 19.51
C LYS A 134 -12.91 4.55 17.98
N LEU A 135 -12.29 5.57 17.37
CA LEU A 135 -12.27 5.79 15.92
C LEU A 135 -11.08 5.09 15.25
N LEU A 136 -10.91 3.80 15.56
CA LEU A 136 -9.90 2.93 14.95
C LEU A 136 -10.43 2.40 13.62
N GLN A 137 -9.68 2.50 12.52
CA GLN A 137 -9.98 1.81 11.27
C GLN A 137 -8.69 1.27 10.65
N MET A 138 -8.79 0.13 9.97
CA MET A 138 -7.66 -0.49 9.28
C MET A 138 -8.00 -0.77 7.82
N TRP A 139 -6.98 -0.79 6.99
CA TRP A 139 -7.08 -1.20 5.59
C TRP A 139 -5.91 -2.09 5.22
N ILE A 140 -6.16 -2.98 4.28
CA ILE A 140 -5.13 -3.77 3.62
C ILE A 140 -4.89 -3.23 2.22
N THR A 141 -3.67 -3.35 1.74
CA THR A 141 -3.30 -3.04 0.36
C THR A 141 -2.04 -3.81 -0.02
N PHE A 142 -1.78 -3.92 -1.32
CA PHE A 142 -0.57 -4.51 -1.85
C PHE A 142 0.25 -3.43 -2.56
N PRO A 143 1.10 -2.68 -1.85
CA PRO A 143 2.12 -1.86 -2.50
C PRO A 143 3.16 -2.75 -3.17
N ARG A 144 4.00 -2.15 -3.99
CA ARG A 144 5.16 -2.83 -4.58
C ARG A 144 6.44 -2.07 -4.36
N THR A 145 7.53 -2.80 -4.18
CA THR A 145 8.86 -2.22 -4.25
C THR A 145 9.28 -2.02 -5.71
N ASN A 146 10.22 -1.11 -5.92
CA ASN A 146 10.96 -0.93 -7.16
C ASN A 146 12.41 -0.75 -6.79
N ILE A 147 13.20 -1.81 -6.97
CA ILE A 147 14.62 -1.85 -6.62
C ILE A 147 15.43 -1.85 -7.91
N LYS A 148 16.27 -0.83 -8.09
CA LYS A 148 17.10 -0.69 -9.30
C LYS A 148 18.30 -1.63 -9.23
N ARG A 149 18.60 -2.29 -10.35
CA ARG A 149 19.80 -3.14 -10.56
C ARG A 149 20.08 -4.07 -9.38
N CYS A 150 19.10 -4.88 -9.04
CA CYS A 150 19.21 -5.84 -7.97
C CYS A 150 18.77 -7.20 -8.49
N GLY A 151 19.58 -8.24 -8.24
CA GLY A 151 19.23 -9.65 -8.38
C GLY A 151 18.92 -10.11 -9.80
N CYS A 152 17.81 -9.63 -10.36
CA CYS A 152 17.23 -10.07 -11.61
C CYS A 152 16.80 -8.87 -12.47
N GLY A 153 17.65 -8.51 -13.45
CA GLY A 153 17.39 -7.45 -14.42
C GLY A 153 17.62 -6.02 -13.93
N LYS A 154 17.21 -5.05 -14.75
CA LYS A 154 17.51 -3.62 -14.53
C LYS A 154 16.71 -3.00 -13.38
N ALA A 155 15.55 -3.57 -13.08
CA ALA A 155 14.74 -3.22 -11.92
C ALA A 155 13.92 -4.43 -11.49
N PHE A 156 13.69 -4.54 -10.18
CA PHE A 156 12.98 -5.62 -9.55
C PHE A 156 11.75 -5.06 -8.85
N TYR A 157 10.57 -5.52 -9.27
CA TYR A 157 9.30 -5.12 -8.68
C TYR A 157 8.63 -6.30 -8.02
N ARG A 158 8.29 -6.15 -6.75
CA ARG A 158 7.55 -7.17 -6.00
C ARG A 158 6.49 -6.58 -5.10
N PRO A 159 5.31 -7.22 -5.02
CA PRO A 159 4.29 -6.85 -4.06
C PRO A 159 4.70 -7.22 -2.64
N SER A 160 4.18 -6.49 -1.68
CA SER A 160 4.13 -6.87 -0.27
C SER A 160 2.71 -6.66 0.24
N LEU A 161 2.30 -7.35 1.30
CA LEU A 161 1.09 -7.00 2.05
C LEU A 161 1.40 -5.81 2.94
N ALA A 162 0.58 -4.77 2.90
CA ALA A 162 0.64 -3.66 3.84
C ALA A 162 -0.68 -3.49 4.60
N VAL A 163 -0.57 -3.13 5.87
CA VAL A 163 -1.68 -2.76 6.74
C VAL A 163 -1.47 -1.34 7.21
N ILE A 164 -2.46 -0.49 6.91
CA ILE A 164 -2.48 0.91 7.31
C ILE A 164 -3.58 1.07 8.35
N ILE A 165 -3.27 1.78 9.42
CA ILE A 165 -4.21 2.07 10.50
C ILE A 165 -4.47 3.56 10.56
N LYS A 166 -5.72 3.93 10.82
CA LYS A 166 -6.14 5.25 11.25
C LYS A 166 -6.73 5.15 12.64
N GLU A 167 -6.24 5.98 13.55
CA GLU A 167 -6.76 6.07 14.91
C GLU A 167 -6.92 7.55 15.26
N ASP A 168 -8.14 7.96 15.63
CA ASP A 168 -8.48 9.35 15.98
C ASP A 168 -8.00 10.41 14.97
N GLY A 169 -8.00 10.05 13.68
CA GLY A 169 -7.59 10.93 12.58
C GLY A 169 -6.15 10.76 12.11
N ILE A 170 -5.31 10.02 12.84
CA ILE A 170 -3.88 9.85 12.59
C ILE A 170 -3.63 8.53 11.87
N PHE A 171 -2.89 8.56 10.77
CA PHE A 171 -2.54 7.40 9.96
C PHE A 171 -1.14 6.88 10.28
N ARG A 172 -0.94 5.57 10.19
CA ARG A 172 0.39 4.94 10.27
C ARG A 172 0.48 3.66 9.47
N SER A 173 1.69 3.35 9.02
CA SER A 173 2.02 2.03 8.48
C SER A 173 2.25 1.09 9.67
N GLU A 174 1.38 0.11 9.83
CA GLU A 174 1.43 -0.81 10.96
C GLU A 174 2.21 -2.08 10.62
N LEU A 175 1.97 -2.61 9.42
CA LEU A 175 2.63 -3.80 8.92
C LEU A 175 2.95 -3.61 7.46
N MET A 176 4.14 -4.05 7.07
CA MET A 176 4.50 -4.29 5.68
C MET A 176 5.29 -5.60 5.64
N SER A 177 4.82 -6.58 4.88
CA SER A 177 5.46 -7.88 4.78
C SER A 177 6.71 -7.83 3.91
N ASP A 178 7.46 -8.93 3.95
CA ASP A 178 8.47 -9.26 2.93
C ASP A 178 7.85 -9.29 1.53
N SER A 179 8.72 -9.29 0.51
CA SER A 179 8.30 -9.43 -0.90
C SER A 179 7.60 -10.78 -1.14
N ILE A 180 6.52 -10.74 -1.92
CA ILE A 180 5.66 -11.90 -2.18
C ILE A 180 5.71 -12.25 -3.67
N ASP A 181 6.10 -13.48 -3.97
CA ASP A 181 6.05 -14.03 -5.34
C ASP A 181 4.83 -14.93 -5.58
N PHE A 182 4.05 -15.22 -4.52
CA PHE A 182 2.91 -16.14 -4.54
C PHE A 182 3.26 -17.55 -5.06
N GLY A 183 4.52 -17.97 -4.90
CA GLY A 183 5.03 -19.24 -5.43
C GLY A 183 5.18 -19.26 -6.95
N LEU A 184 5.18 -18.10 -7.61
CA LEU A 184 5.39 -17.98 -9.04
C LEU A 184 6.88 -17.84 -9.36
N ASN A 185 7.32 -18.52 -10.41
CA ASN A 185 8.53 -18.13 -11.14
C ASN A 185 8.15 -16.98 -12.07
N VAL A 186 8.39 -15.75 -11.62
CA VAL A 186 7.98 -14.53 -12.32
C VAL A 186 8.65 -14.47 -13.68
N LEU A 187 7.83 -14.32 -14.73
CA LEU A 187 8.32 -14.19 -16.10
C LEU A 187 9.35 -13.08 -16.22
N SER A 188 10.38 -13.32 -17.02
CA SER A 188 11.34 -12.32 -17.45
C SER A 188 10.65 -11.31 -18.38
N TRP A 189 11.30 -10.17 -18.61
CA TRP A 189 10.72 -9.10 -19.43
C TRP A 189 10.40 -9.54 -20.86
N ASN A 190 11.11 -10.57 -21.36
CA ASN A 190 10.88 -11.15 -22.67
C ASN A 190 9.55 -11.95 -22.76
N GLY A 191 8.94 -12.30 -21.62
CA GLY A 191 7.66 -12.99 -21.50
C GLY A 191 7.67 -14.47 -21.87
N LYS A 192 8.84 -15.09 -22.06
CA LYS A 192 9.00 -16.47 -22.55
C LYS A 192 9.49 -17.44 -21.47
N ASP A 193 10.33 -16.96 -20.57
CA ASP A 193 10.95 -17.74 -19.51
C ASP A 193 10.97 -16.95 -18.19
N SER A 194 11.54 -17.51 -17.14
CA SER A 194 11.77 -16.83 -15.86
C SER A 194 13.25 -16.54 -15.61
N THR A 195 14.08 -16.62 -16.64
CA THR A 195 15.52 -16.39 -16.50
C THR A 195 15.80 -14.92 -16.26
N CYS A 196 16.79 -14.64 -15.44
CA CYS A 196 17.21 -13.27 -15.24
C CYS A 196 18.05 -12.83 -16.43
N ASP A 197 17.59 -11.77 -17.11
CA ASP A 197 18.35 -11.08 -18.14
C ASP A 197 18.55 -9.62 -17.74
N ASP A 198 19.68 -9.03 -18.15
CA ASP A 198 19.98 -7.62 -17.89
C ASP A 198 19.27 -6.66 -18.88
N THR A 199 18.39 -7.17 -19.73
CA THR A 199 17.79 -6.38 -20.79
C THR A 199 16.58 -5.60 -20.29
N GLY A 200 15.74 -6.22 -19.45
CA GLY A 200 14.51 -5.65 -18.92
C GLY A 200 14.36 -5.73 -17.39
N PRO A 201 13.26 -5.17 -16.85
CA PRO A 201 12.90 -5.35 -15.45
C PRO A 201 12.25 -6.72 -15.20
N ASN A 202 12.45 -7.29 -14.02
CA ASN A 202 11.67 -8.43 -13.56
C ASN A 202 10.51 -7.93 -12.70
N VAL A 203 9.29 -8.07 -13.21
CA VAL A 203 8.13 -7.30 -12.75
C VAL A 203 6.99 -8.20 -12.30
N LEU A 204 6.57 -8.04 -11.05
CA LEU A 204 5.31 -8.55 -10.53
C LEU A 204 4.52 -7.40 -9.89
N ILE A 205 3.36 -7.05 -10.45
CA ILE A 205 2.54 -5.91 -10.01
C ILE A 205 1.20 -6.41 -9.48
N PRO A 206 0.78 -5.99 -8.28
CA PRO A 206 -0.60 -6.15 -7.84
C PRO A 206 -1.46 -5.05 -8.47
N ASN A 207 -2.32 -5.44 -9.42
CA ASN A 207 -3.15 -4.51 -10.19
C ASN A 207 -4.40 -4.04 -9.43
N GLY A 208 -4.88 -4.84 -8.47
CA GLY A 208 -6.05 -4.48 -7.67
C GLY A 208 -6.65 -5.66 -6.92
N ILE A 209 -7.38 -5.37 -5.83
CA ILE A 209 -8.14 -6.37 -5.09
C ILE A 209 -9.51 -6.49 -5.76
N SER A 210 -9.71 -7.57 -6.52
CA SER A 210 -10.94 -7.80 -7.27
C SER A 210 -12.15 -8.02 -6.37
N PHE A 211 -11.95 -8.72 -5.25
CA PHE A 211 -12.94 -8.92 -4.20
C PHE A 211 -12.24 -9.37 -2.91
N TRP A 212 -12.90 -9.17 -1.77
CA TRP A 212 -12.51 -9.76 -0.50
C TRP A 212 -13.75 -10.16 0.26
N ASP A 213 -14.02 -11.46 0.32
CA ASP A 213 -15.16 -12.02 1.02
C ASP A 213 -14.72 -12.52 2.40
N ILE A 214 -15.36 -12.02 3.46
CA ILE A 214 -15.02 -12.32 4.85
C ILE A 214 -16.25 -12.94 5.50
N LYS A 215 -16.17 -14.22 5.83
CA LYS A 215 -17.17 -14.91 6.63
C LYS A 215 -16.88 -14.66 8.11
N LEU A 216 -17.80 -13.95 8.74
CA LEU A 216 -17.69 -13.65 10.16
C LEU A 216 -17.91 -14.93 10.98
N PRO A 217 -17.04 -15.20 11.98
CA PRO A 217 -17.20 -16.34 12.86
C PRO A 217 -18.43 -16.16 13.74
N ASP A 218 -19.04 -17.26 14.15
CA ASP A 218 -20.13 -17.25 15.13
C ASP A 218 -19.57 -16.92 16.51
N ILE A 219 -19.67 -15.65 16.90
CA ILE A 219 -19.13 -15.09 18.15
C ILE A 219 -19.75 -15.77 19.39
N SER A 220 -20.89 -16.45 19.25
CA SER A 220 -21.54 -17.17 20.36
C SER A 220 -20.79 -18.44 20.80
N SER A 221 -19.83 -18.92 20.00
CA SER A 221 -19.17 -20.22 20.18
C SER A 221 -17.73 -20.16 20.71
N THR A 222 -17.15 -18.96 20.87
CA THR A 222 -15.79 -18.81 21.40
C THR A 222 -15.79 -18.73 22.94
N ASN A 223 -15.55 -19.87 23.59
CA ASN A 223 -15.42 -20.00 25.05
C ASN A 223 -14.18 -19.33 25.66
N ASN A 224 -13.35 -18.64 24.86
CA ASN A 224 -12.11 -18.04 25.32
C ASN A 224 -12.08 -16.54 25.03
N LYS A 225 -12.40 -15.72 26.05
CA LYS A 225 -12.43 -14.25 25.99
C LYS A 225 -11.06 -13.61 25.75
N ASP A 226 -9.99 -14.41 25.70
CA ASP A 226 -8.61 -13.94 25.60
C ASP A 226 -7.99 -14.07 24.21
N ARG A 227 -8.71 -14.60 23.22
CA ARG A 227 -8.22 -14.74 21.84
C ARG A 227 -9.21 -14.23 20.82
N LEU A 228 -8.71 -13.67 19.73
CA LEU A 228 -9.55 -13.30 18.59
C LEU A 228 -10.11 -14.57 17.93
N PRO A 229 -11.34 -14.52 17.39
CA PRO A 229 -11.90 -15.65 16.68
C PRO A 229 -11.13 -15.90 15.37
N VAL A 230 -11.21 -17.12 14.86
CA VAL A 230 -10.62 -17.46 13.55
C VAL A 230 -11.60 -17.03 12.46
N PHE A 231 -11.10 -16.25 11.52
CA PHE A 231 -11.85 -15.77 10.36
C PHE A 231 -11.68 -16.73 9.18
N ASN A 232 -12.70 -16.82 8.32
CA ASN A 232 -12.57 -17.50 7.03
C ASN A 232 -12.83 -16.46 5.94
N ASP A 233 -11.79 -16.12 5.19
CA ASP A 233 -11.86 -15.11 4.15
C ASP A 233 -11.15 -15.56 2.88
N ILE A 234 -11.63 -15.06 1.74
CA ILE A 234 -11.03 -15.28 0.43
C ILE A 234 -10.88 -13.92 -0.26
N LEU A 235 -9.64 -13.56 -0.55
CA LEU A 235 -9.28 -12.37 -1.30
C LEU A 235 -8.86 -12.75 -2.72
N GLY A 236 -9.48 -12.13 -3.72
CA GLY A 236 -9.05 -12.21 -5.11
C GLY A 236 -8.15 -11.03 -5.45
N LEU A 237 -6.88 -11.28 -5.74
CA LEU A 237 -5.90 -10.28 -6.15
C LEU A 237 -5.56 -10.46 -7.63
N THR A 238 -5.80 -9.43 -8.43
CA THR A 238 -5.30 -9.42 -9.81
C THR A 238 -3.85 -8.95 -9.81
N ILE A 239 -2.97 -9.71 -10.45
CA ILE A 239 -1.55 -9.39 -10.60
C ILE A 239 -1.14 -9.41 -12.07
N SER A 240 -0.01 -8.80 -12.41
CA SER A 240 0.62 -8.96 -13.72
C SER A 240 2.12 -9.21 -13.65
N GLU A 241 2.59 -10.11 -14.49
CA GLU A 241 4.01 -10.37 -14.75
C GLU A 241 4.42 -9.66 -16.05
N SER A 242 5.62 -9.05 -16.04
CA SER A 242 6.23 -8.43 -17.22
C SER A 242 5.30 -7.49 -18.00
N ASP A 243 4.43 -6.78 -17.28
CA ASP A 243 3.39 -5.87 -17.80
C ASP A 243 2.50 -6.46 -18.93
N SER A 244 2.42 -7.79 -19.04
CA SER A 244 1.80 -8.44 -20.20
C SER A 244 0.96 -9.67 -19.86
N ASN A 245 1.29 -10.39 -18.78
CA ASN A 245 0.55 -11.57 -18.37
C ASN A 245 -0.23 -11.29 -17.08
N THR A 246 -1.55 -11.28 -17.14
CA THR A 246 -2.42 -11.03 -15.98
C THR A 246 -2.94 -12.32 -15.37
N LYS A 247 -2.87 -12.45 -14.03
CA LYS A 247 -3.37 -13.59 -13.27
C LYS A 247 -4.29 -13.12 -12.14
N LEU A 248 -5.27 -13.95 -11.78
CA LEU A 248 -6.05 -13.80 -10.55
C LEU A 248 -5.56 -14.81 -9.51
N ILE A 249 -5.11 -14.30 -8.37
CA ILE A 249 -4.65 -15.10 -7.23
C ILE A 249 -5.74 -15.09 -6.15
N PHE A 250 -6.06 -16.27 -5.62
CA PHE A 250 -6.94 -16.42 -4.47
C PHE A 250 -6.10 -16.61 -3.21
N ILE A 251 -6.15 -15.64 -2.30
CA ILE A 251 -5.49 -15.70 -0.99
C ILE A 251 -6.55 -16.06 0.04
N LYS A 252 -6.35 -17.16 0.76
CA LYS A 252 -7.26 -17.60 1.83
C LYS A 252 -6.74 -17.18 3.18
N ASN A 253 -7.65 -16.81 4.08
CA ASN A 253 -7.37 -16.57 5.49
C ASN A 253 -6.34 -15.46 5.77
N ILE A 254 -6.24 -14.45 4.90
CA ILE A 254 -5.28 -13.34 5.08
C ILE A 254 -5.63 -12.52 6.32
N LEU A 255 -6.92 -12.45 6.68
CA LEU A 255 -7.36 -11.75 7.87
C LEU A 255 -6.79 -12.38 9.15
N ASN A 256 -6.67 -13.71 9.21
CA ASN A 256 -6.05 -14.38 10.37
C ASN A 256 -4.58 -14.02 10.52
N TYR A 257 -3.82 -13.91 9.42
CA TYR A 257 -2.42 -13.50 9.45
C TYR A 257 -2.29 -12.09 10.06
N ILE A 258 -3.13 -11.16 9.63
CA ILE A 258 -3.14 -9.77 10.14
C ILE A 258 -3.56 -9.75 11.61
N MET A 259 -4.65 -10.43 11.95
CA MET A 259 -5.21 -10.41 13.31
C MET A 259 -4.31 -11.12 14.32
N ASN A 260 -3.49 -12.08 13.88
CA ASN A 260 -2.57 -12.79 14.76
C ASN A 260 -1.48 -11.88 15.37
N VAL A 261 -1.15 -10.76 14.72
CA VAL A 261 -0.27 -9.73 15.31
C VAL A 261 -0.86 -9.20 16.63
N TYR A 262 -2.18 -9.22 16.76
CA TYR A 262 -2.93 -8.70 17.91
C TYR A 262 -3.54 -9.78 18.79
N ASN A 263 -3.18 -11.05 18.60
CA ASN A 263 -3.74 -12.15 19.40
C ASN A 263 -3.33 -12.10 20.88
N ASP A 264 -2.24 -11.40 21.22
CA ASP A 264 -1.88 -11.10 22.60
C ASP A 264 -2.48 -9.75 23.01
N LYS A 265 -3.26 -9.72 24.10
CA LYS A 265 -3.82 -8.49 24.66
C LYS A 265 -2.73 -7.48 25.06
N SER A 266 -1.52 -7.93 25.36
CA SER A 266 -0.37 -7.05 25.58
C SER A 266 0.00 -6.27 24.31
N ASN A 267 -0.23 -6.85 23.12
CA ASN A 267 0.00 -6.21 21.84
C ASN A 267 -1.01 -5.11 21.52
N TYR A 268 -2.20 -5.12 22.12
CA TYR A 268 -3.12 -4.00 22.02
C TYR A 268 -2.52 -2.70 22.58
N LYS A 269 -1.59 -2.76 23.53
CA LYS A 269 -0.90 -1.55 24.01
C LYS A 269 0.02 -0.95 22.94
N TYR A 270 0.58 -1.76 22.04
CA TYR A 270 1.47 -1.31 20.97
C TYR A 270 0.70 -0.75 19.77
N MET A 271 -0.50 -1.26 19.51
CA MET A 271 -1.49 -0.63 18.63
C MET A 271 -1.91 0.76 19.11
N LEU A 272 -1.96 0.99 20.41
CA LEU A 272 -2.65 2.14 21.00
C LEU A 272 -1.71 3.04 21.81
N GLY A 273 -0.40 2.99 21.52
CA GLY A 273 0.63 3.73 22.26
C GLY A 273 0.24 5.19 22.41
N GLY A 274 0.42 5.76 23.62
CA GLY A 274 0.03 7.13 23.94
C GLY A 274 0.48 8.09 22.84
N TYR A 275 -0.49 8.82 22.28
CA TYR A 275 -0.32 9.71 21.12
C TYR A 275 0.70 10.82 21.39
N ASN A 276 1.99 10.52 21.27
CA ASN A 276 2.99 11.53 21.02
C ASN A 276 3.09 11.66 19.49
N TYR A 277 2.25 12.55 18.96
CA TYR A 277 2.22 12.95 17.55
C TYR A 277 3.62 13.34 17.06
N ASP A 278 4.42 13.90 17.97
CA ASP A 278 5.82 14.23 17.74
C ASP A 278 6.73 13.06 18.07
N GLY A 279 7.27 12.42 17.03
CA GLY A 279 8.36 11.45 17.12
C GLY A 279 7.95 9.99 16.95
N ASP A 280 7.06 9.44 17.77
CA ASP A 280 6.85 7.97 17.85
C ASP A 280 6.09 7.41 16.63
N VAL A 281 4.97 8.02 16.22
CA VAL A 281 4.16 7.53 15.08
C VAL A 281 4.92 7.62 13.76
N THR A 282 5.58 8.75 13.52
CA THR A 282 6.41 8.96 12.34
C THR A 282 7.59 7.99 12.33
N TYR A 283 8.29 7.84 13.46
CA TYR A 283 9.40 6.89 13.58
C TYR A 283 8.96 5.44 13.30
N ARG A 284 7.88 4.98 13.93
CA ARG A 284 7.34 3.62 13.71
C ARG A 284 6.96 3.39 12.26
N THR A 285 6.23 4.33 11.66
CA THR A 285 5.82 4.28 10.25
C THR A 285 7.04 4.14 9.33
N ASN A 286 8.08 4.94 9.57
CA ASN A 286 9.30 4.91 8.76
C ASN A 286 10.11 3.63 8.99
N LYS A 287 10.13 3.10 10.22
CA LYS A 287 10.77 1.82 10.54
C LYS A 287 10.11 0.67 9.80
N VAL A 288 8.77 0.60 9.76
CA VAL A 288 8.05 -0.42 8.98
C VAL A 288 8.43 -0.35 7.50
N SER A 289 8.44 0.84 6.90
CA SER A 289 8.85 1.04 5.51
C SER A 289 10.32 0.65 5.26
N THR A 290 11.22 1.02 6.18
CA THR A 290 12.66 0.67 6.11
C THR A 290 12.86 -0.84 6.11
N CYS A 291 12.23 -1.54 7.07
CA CYS A 291 12.33 -3.00 7.17
C CYS A 291 11.80 -3.70 5.91
N MET A 292 10.69 -3.22 5.34
CA MET A 292 10.16 -3.75 4.07
C MET A 292 11.15 -3.59 2.92
N ILE A 293 11.77 -2.41 2.75
CA ILE A 293 12.74 -2.16 1.68
C ILE A 293 13.97 -3.04 1.85
N GLU A 294 14.52 -3.12 3.07
CA GLU A 294 15.68 -3.97 3.37
C GLU A 294 15.40 -5.44 3.08
N SER A 295 14.23 -5.93 3.48
CA SER A 295 13.78 -7.28 3.18
C SER A 295 13.62 -7.52 1.68
N ALA A 296 13.02 -6.58 0.96
CA ALA A 296 12.86 -6.68 -0.49
C ALA A 296 14.20 -6.71 -1.23
N ILE A 297 15.22 -5.97 -0.77
CA ILE A 297 16.58 -6.05 -1.31
C ILE A 297 17.18 -7.44 -1.10
N LYS A 298 16.97 -8.05 0.08
CA LYS A 298 17.43 -9.42 0.34
C LYS A 298 16.71 -10.43 -0.55
N ALA A 299 15.39 -10.38 -0.62
CA ALA A 299 14.56 -11.26 -1.45
C ALA A 299 14.96 -11.18 -2.92
N CYS A 300 15.19 -9.96 -3.41
CA CYS A 300 15.68 -9.70 -4.75
C CYS A 300 17.02 -10.40 -5.07
N ARG A 301 18.01 -10.32 -4.16
CA ARG A 301 19.30 -11.00 -4.33
C ARG A 301 19.14 -12.52 -4.33
N VAL A 302 18.32 -13.06 -3.45
CA VAL A 302 18.02 -14.50 -3.39
C VAL A 302 17.38 -14.95 -4.70
N TYR A 303 16.34 -14.26 -5.16
CA TYR A 303 15.66 -14.56 -6.40
C TYR A 303 16.62 -14.59 -7.59
N GLY A 304 17.51 -13.60 -7.70
CA GLY A 304 18.52 -13.55 -8.77
C GLY A 304 19.45 -14.77 -8.79
N ARG A 305 19.95 -15.19 -7.62
CA ARG A 305 20.83 -16.37 -7.51
C ARG A 305 20.11 -17.65 -7.90
N ASP A 306 18.86 -17.81 -7.47
CA ASP A 306 18.04 -18.99 -7.78
C ASP A 306 17.69 -19.07 -9.29
N HIS A 307 17.82 -17.95 -10.02
CA HIS A 307 17.52 -17.83 -11.44
C HIS A 307 18.76 -17.59 -12.32
N GLY A 308 19.93 -18.06 -11.85
CA GLY A 308 21.14 -18.18 -12.68
C GLY A 308 22.01 -16.92 -12.75
N VAL A 309 21.76 -15.91 -11.91
CA VAL A 309 22.67 -14.77 -11.78
C VAL A 309 23.79 -15.13 -10.81
N ASN A 310 24.96 -15.42 -11.36
CA ASN A 310 26.21 -15.38 -10.60
C ASN A 310 26.42 -13.92 -10.17
N GLU A 311 26.52 -13.65 -8.87
CA GLU A 311 26.51 -12.30 -8.28
C GLU A 311 27.24 -11.26 -9.16
N PRO A 312 26.61 -10.13 -9.54
CA PRO A 312 27.36 -9.07 -10.18
C PRO A 312 28.36 -8.49 -9.18
N ALA A 313 29.65 -8.59 -9.51
CA ALA A 313 30.74 -7.86 -8.88
C ALA A 313 30.37 -6.36 -8.83
N GLY A 314 30.10 -5.83 -7.63
CA GLY A 314 29.68 -4.43 -7.45
C GLY A 314 28.66 -4.19 -6.34
N ILE A 315 28.31 -5.21 -5.55
CA ILE A 315 27.77 -4.99 -4.21
C ILE A 315 28.96 -5.05 -3.27
N ASP A 316 29.50 -3.88 -2.89
CA ASP A 316 30.40 -3.81 -1.74
C ASP A 316 29.79 -4.63 -0.62
N SER A 317 30.55 -5.64 -0.23
CA SER A 317 30.44 -6.33 1.03
C SER A 317 30.63 -5.30 2.14
N ASP A 318 29.57 -4.61 2.52
CA ASP A 318 29.54 -3.92 3.80
C ASP A 318 28.18 -4.11 4.50
N PRO A 319 28.06 -5.17 5.32
CA PRO A 319 26.98 -5.29 6.29
C PRO A 319 27.18 -4.42 7.54
N GLU A 320 28.30 -3.70 7.69
CA GLU A 320 28.66 -3.02 8.95
C GLU A 320 28.36 -1.50 8.98
N GLY A 321 27.88 -0.92 7.87
CA GLY A 321 27.52 0.50 7.82
C GLY A 321 26.15 0.90 8.40
N LEU A 322 25.32 -0.05 8.85
CA LEU A 322 23.92 0.22 9.26
C LEU A 322 23.69 0.32 10.78
N THR A 323 24.76 0.36 11.57
CA THR A 323 24.70 0.68 13.00
C THR A 323 25.70 1.75 13.38
N LYS A 324 25.44 3.01 12.98
CA LYS A 324 25.80 4.22 13.73
C LYS A 324 24.75 5.30 13.51
#